data_AF-A0A1B6ET25-F1
#
_entry.id   AF-A0A1B6ET25-F1
#
_cell.length_a   1.000
_cell.length_b   1.000
_cell.length_c   1.000
_cell.angle_alpha   90.00
_cell.angle_beta   90.00
_cell.angle_gamma   90.00
#
_symmetry.space_group_name_H-M   'P 1'
#
loop_
_entity.id
_entity.type
_entity.pdbx_description
1 polymer ?
#
loop_
_entity_poly.entity_id
_entity_poly.type
_entity_poly.pdbx_seq_one_letter_code
_entity_poly.pdbx_strand_id
1 'polypeptide(L)'
;MEVRLWWVLMLSVVCVSVHCQQSEKLTQNPCTVKQTCHECIQTPTCAWCAQPTGFEDRKRCYQPSGNPRVECEESYIVDPGNEFRAIEQRKLSKGRYSGSGYYANSSYTATSSSSSSSSSSSSSSSSSSSSHHEAVQISPQKVSLKLRINEAFRITVDYAQAEDYPVDLYYLMDLSKSMQDDKEKLSSLGDVLAKRMQSITSNFRLGFGSFV
;
A
#
# COMPACT_ATOMS: atom_id res chain seq x y z
N MET A 1 -23.61 -49.24 -28.92
CA MET A 1 -22.49 -48.32 -28.62
C MET A 1 -22.42 -47.14 -29.60
N GLU A 2 -23.06 -47.24 -30.78
CA GLU A 2 -23.04 -46.21 -31.85
C GLU A 2 -23.72 -44.87 -31.48
N VAL A 3 -24.84 -44.90 -30.76
CA VAL A 3 -25.63 -43.70 -30.43
C VAL A 3 -24.91 -42.76 -29.47
N ARG A 4 -24.08 -43.31 -28.56
CA ARG A 4 -23.24 -42.50 -27.66
C ARG A 4 -22.09 -41.81 -28.41
N LEU A 5 -21.56 -42.44 -29.45
CA LEU A 5 -20.48 -41.86 -30.26
C LEU A 5 -20.99 -40.68 -31.10
N TRP A 6 -22.20 -40.79 -31.65
CA TRP A 6 -22.86 -39.70 -32.38
C TRP A 6 -23.24 -38.53 -31.48
N TRP A 7 -23.72 -38.79 -30.26
CA TRP A 7 -24.02 -37.73 -29.30
C TRP A 7 -22.76 -36.98 -28.84
N VAL A 8 -21.65 -37.70 -28.61
CA VAL A 8 -20.37 -37.07 -28.24
C VAL A 8 -19.77 -36.29 -29.42
N LEU A 9 -19.86 -36.82 -30.64
CA LEU A 9 -19.44 -36.09 -31.85
C LEU A 9 -20.28 -34.83 -32.06
N MET A 10 -21.60 -34.89 -31.94
CA MET A 10 -22.48 -33.73 -32.07
C MET A 10 -22.25 -32.70 -30.96
N LEU A 11 -22.05 -33.12 -29.70
CA LEU A 11 -21.69 -32.23 -28.60
C LEU A 11 -20.33 -31.56 -28.83
N SER A 12 -19.34 -32.28 -29.37
CA SER A 12 -18.03 -31.71 -29.70
C SER A 12 -18.12 -30.68 -30.83
N VAL A 13 -18.92 -30.94 -31.87
CA VAL A 13 -19.13 -30.03 -33.00
C VAL A 13 -19.89 -28.77 -32.56
N VAL A 14 -20.88 -28.91 -31.66
CA VAL A 14 -21.59 -27.78 -31.05
C VAL A 14 -20.66 -26.98 -30.13
N CYS A 15 -19.80 -27.62 -29.34
CA CYS A 15 -18.80 -26.89 -28.53
C CYS A 15 -17.79 -26.11 -29.38
N VAL A 16 -17.33 -26.65 -30.52
CA VAL A 16 -16.40 -25.96 -31.42
C VAL A 16 -17.06 -24.77 -32.11
N SER A 17 -18.34 -24.87 -32.49
CA SER A 17 -19.07 -23.78 -33.13
C SER A 17 -19.45 -22.66 -32.15
N VAL A 18 -19.69 -22.96 -30.87
CA VAL A 18 -19.94 -21.94 -29.83
C VAL A 18 -18.68 -21.15 -29.46
N HIS A 19 -17.49 -21.73 -29.58
CA HIS A 19 -16.23 -21.02 -29.30
C HIS A 19 -15.73 -20.13 -30.45
N CYS A 20 -16.39 -20.11 -31.61
CA CYS A 20 -15.91 -19.39 -32.80
C CYS A 20 -16.67 -18.09 -33.14
N GLN A 21 -17.53 -17.59 -32.26
CA GLN A 21 -18.11 -16.25 -32.38
C GLN A 21 -17.43 -15.25 -31.45
N GLN A 22 -16.11 -15.13 -31.57
CA GLN A 22 -15.46 -13.87 -31.19
C GLN A 22 -15.67 -12.91 -32.36
N SER A 23 -16.58 -11.95 -32.19
CA SER A 23 -16.75 -10.87 -33.15
C SER A 23 -15.42 -10.13 -33.29
N GLU A 24 -14.72 -10.36 -34.41
CA GLU A 24 -13.65 -9.49 -34.88
C GLU A 24 -14.31 -8.15 -35.26
N LYS A 25 -14.45 -7.24 -34.28
CA LYS A 25 -14.68 -5.84 -34.59
C LYS A 25 -13.49 -5.37 -35.40
N LEU A 26 -13.72 -5.05 -36.68
CA LEU A 26 -12.77 -4.42 -37.58
C LEU A 26 -11.94 -3.38 -36.83
N THR A 27 -10.65 -3.67 -36.78
CA THR A 27 -9.61 -3.05 -35.97
C THR A 27 -9.27 -1.67 -36.53
N GLN A 28 -10.20 -0.72 -36.48
CA GLN A 28 -9.86 0.68 -36.77
C GLN A 28 -9.00 1.24 -35.64
N ASN A 29 -7.91 1.93 -36.02
CA ASN A 29 -7.01 2.56 -35.08
C ASN A 29 -7.78 3.59 -34.22
N PRO A 30 -7.78 3.47 -32.88
CA PRO A 30 -8.55 4.37 -32.00
C PRO A 30 -8.09 5.83 -32.08
N CYS A 31 -6.87 6.08 -32.56
CA CYS A 31 -6.29 7.42 -32.71
C CYS A 31 -6.94 8.21 -33.86
N THR A 32 -7.33 7.56 -34.95
CA THR A 32 -7.74 8.26 -36.19
C THR A 32 -9.10 8.96 -36.09
N VAL A 33 -9.90 8.60 -35.09
CA VAL A 33 -11.22 9.19 -34.84
C VAL A 33 -11.11 10.55 -34.13
N LYS A 34 -10.01 10.80 -33.41
CA LYS A 34 -9.84 11.98 -32.54
C LYS A 34 -9.47 13.23 -33.35
N GLN A 35 -10.16 14.34 -33.10
CA GLN A 35 -9.94 15.60 -33.83
C GLN A 35 -9.15 16.64 -33.03
N THR A 36 -9.05 16.48 -31.71
CA THR A 36 -8.33 17.43 -30.84
C THR A 36 -7.14 16.77 -30.15
N CYS A 37 -6.14 17.58 -29.80
CA CYS A 37 -4.99 17.12 -29.02
C CYS A 37 -5.41 16.49 -27.69
N HIS A 38 -6.33 17.15 -26.97
CA HIS A 38 -6.81 16.70 -25.67
C HIS A 38 -7.45 15.30 -25.71
N GLU A 39 -8.28 15.02 -26.72
CA GLU A 39 -8.88 13.69 -26.88
C GLU A 39 -7.86 12.64 -27.35
N CYS A 40 -6.90 13.05 -28.17
CA CYS A 40 -5.85 12.18 -28.70
C CYS A 40 -4.93 11.67 -27.58
N ILE A 41 -4.42 12.56 -26.74
CA ILE A 41 -3.47 12.20 -25.67
C ILE A 41 -4.11 11.39 -24.55
N GLN A 42 -5.44 11.45 -24.39
CA GLN A 42 -6.19 10.60 -23.46
C GLN A 42 -6.36 9.16 -23.95
N THR A 43 -6.11 8.91 -25.23
CA THR A 43 -6.14 7.57 -25.80
C THR A 43 -4.74 6.98 -25.63
N PRO A 44 -4.58 5.85 -24.91
CA PRO A 44 -3.29 5.20 -24.77
C PRO A 44 -2.73 4.84 -26.15
N THR A 45 -1.41 4.83 -26.30
CA THR A 45 -0.68 4.48 -27.55
C THR A 45 -0.78 5.49 -28.70
N CYS A 46 -1.52 6.59 -28.57
CA CYS A 46 -1.58 7.64 -29.59
C CYS A 46 -0.52 8.73 -29.36
N ALA A 47 -0.24 9.55 -30.37
CA ALA A 47 0.55 10.77 -30.26
C ALA A 47 -0.09 11.86 -31.13
N TRP A 48 0.18 13.12 -30.80
CA TRP A 48 -0.37 14.26 -31.52
C TRP A 48 0.72 15.06 -32.22
N CYS A 49 0.55 15.32 -33.52
CA CYS A 49 1.42 16.24 -34.26
C CYS A 49 0.87 17.67 -34.26
N ALA A 50 1.59 18.59 -33.62
CA ALA A 50 1.24 20.01 -33.52
C ALA A 50 1.86 20.88 -34.64
N GLN A 51 2.47 20.28 -35.66
CA GLN A 51 3.16 21.00 -36.73
C GLN A 51 2.20 21.94 -37.50
N PRO A 52 2.58 23.18 -37.80
CA PRO A 52 1.66 24.15 -38.41
C PRO A 52 1.36 23.84 -39.89
N THR A 53 2.31 23.25 -40.62
CA THR A 53 2.20 22.98 -42.07
C THR A 53 2.08 21.48 -42.37
N GLY A 54 1.49 21.11 -43.52
CA GLY A 54 1.45 19.72 -44.01
C GLY A 54 0.30 18.85 -43.48
N PHE A 55 -0.65 19.42 -42.75
CA PHE A 55 -1.78 18.70 -42.12
C PHE A 55 -3.16 19.29 -42.45
N GLU A 56 -3.35 19.84 -43.65
CA GLU A 56 -4.68 20.32 -44.09
C GLU A 56 -5.64 19.16 -44.37
N ASP A 57 -5.15 18.09 -45.02
CA ASP A 57 -5.94 16.88 -45.33
C ASP A 57 -5.57 15.65 -44.47
N ARG A 58 -4.59 15.76 -43.57
CA ARG A 58 -4.08 14.65 -42.74
C ARG A 58 -4.51 14.77 -41.29
N LYS A 59 -4.82 13.63 -40.66
CA LYS A 59 -5.14 13.58 -39.22
C LYS A 59 -3.87 13.80 -38.40
N ARG A 60 -3.98 14.65 -37.37
CA ARG A 60 -2.90 14.99 -36.44
C ARG A 60 -2.69 13.96 -35.33
N CYS A 61 -3.74 13.21 -34.98
CA CYS A 61 -3.66 12.11 -34.02
C CYS A 61 -3.29 10.82 -34.74
N TYR A 62 -2.23 10.16 -34.30
CA TYR A 62 -1.71 8.94 -34.91
C TYR A 62 -1.13 7.99 -33.88
N GLN A 63 -0.84 6.75 -34.29
CA GLN A 63 -0.14 5.79 -33.45
C GLN A 63 1.34 5.72 -33.87
N PRO A 64 2.31 6.00 -32.98
CA PRO A 64 3.75 5.99 -33.34
C PRO A 64 4.23 4.65 -33.90
N SER A 65 3.70 3.54 -33.37
CA SER A 65 3.99 2.18 -33.84
C SER A 65 3.13 1.74 -35.03
N GLY A 66 2.28 2.62 -35.56
CA GLY A 66 1.36 2.32 -36.66
C GLY A 66 2.01 2.43 -38.06
N ASN A 67 1.34 1.85 -39.05
CA ASN A 67 1.67 1.95 -40.48
C ASN A 67 0.45 2.52 -41.22
N PRO A 68 0.56 3.58 -42.03
CA PRO A 68 1.75 4.37 -42.40
C PRO A 68 2.27 5.27 -41.28
N ARG A 69 3.60 5.51 -41.28
CA ARG A 69 4.24 6.44 -40.35
C ARG A 69 3.87 7.87 -40.72
N VAL A 70 3.48 8.66 -39.72
CA VAL A 70 3.21 10.08 -39.89
C VAL A 70 4.54 10.83 -39.87
N GLU A 71 4.76 11.65 -40.88
CA GLU A 71 5.90 12.55 -40.98
C GLU A 71 5.60 13.82 -40.18
N CYS A 72 6.21 13.93 -39.00
CA CYS A 72 6.08 15.05 -38.08
C CYS A 72 7.47 15.34 -37.51
N GLU A 73 7.87 16.61 -37.47
CA GLU A 73 9.13 17.02 -36.85
C GLU A 73 9.08 16.77 -35.33
N GLU A 74 10.15 16.23 -34.75
CA GLU A 74 10.22 15.80 -33.34
C GLU A 74 9.88 16.91 -32.34
N SER A 75 10.18 18.17 -32.67
CA SER A 75 9.88 19.35 -31.85
C SER A 75 8.38 19.63 -31.70
N TYR A 76 7.56 19.13 -32.62
CA TYR A 76 6.11 19.33 -32.66
C TYR A 76 5.32 18.09 -32.23
N ILE A 77 5.99 17.01 -31.83
CA ILE A 77 5.34 15.79 -31.34
C ILE A 77 4.94 15.96 -29.87
N VAL A 78 3.66 15.80 -29.59
CA VAL A 78 3.11 15.78 -28.24
C VAL A 78 2.71 14.35 -27.90
N ASP A 79 3.57 13.67 -27.15
CA ASP A 79 3.33 12.33 -26.62
C ASP A 79 3.70 12.29 -25.12
N PRO A 80 2.75 12.62 -24.22
CA PRO A 80 3.00 12.61 -22.79
C PRO A 80 3.07 11.16 -22.30
N GLY A 81 4.29 10.67 -22.03
CA GLY A 81 4.51 9.40 -21.38
C GLY A 81 4.27 9.45 -19.86
N ASN A 82 4.15 8.27 -19.26
CA ASN A 82 4.17 8.10 -17.81
C ASN A 82 5.58 8.40 -17.26
N GLU A 83 5.68 9.22 -16.22
CA GLU A 83 6.94 9.53 -15.52
C GLU A 83 6.84 9.11 -14.05
N PHE A 84 7.87 8.39 -13.59
CA PHE A 84 8.02 8.02 -12.19
C PHE A 84 9.31 8.61 -11.64
N ARG A 85 9.19 9.35 -10.54
CA ARG A 85 10.34 9.85 -9.78
C ARG A 85 10.17 9.53 -8.32
N ALA A 86 11.10 8.76 -7.76
CA ALA A 86 11.13 8.56 -6.33
C ALA A 86 11.79 9.76 -5.64
N ILE A 87 11.06 10.39 -4.73
CA ILE A 87 11.54 11.55 -3.97
C ILE A 87 12.25 11.08 -2.69
N GLU A 88 11.72 10.04 -2.04
CA GLU A 88 12.30 9.47 -0.83
C GLU A 88 12.29 7.95 -0.91
N GLN A 89 13.47 7.34 -0.78
CA GLN A 89 13.72 5.90 -0.87
C GLN A 89 14.71 5.42 0.19
N ARG A 90 14.38 5.65 1.46
CA ARG A 90 15.10 5.05 2.58
C ARG A 90 15.05 3.53 2.45
N LYS A 91 16.21 2.90 2.59
CA LYS A 91 16.34 1.45 2.54
C LYS A 91 15.53 0.82 3.66
N LEU A 92 14.95 -0.34 3.35
CA LEU A 92 14.26 -1.15 4.35
C LEU A 92 15.20 -1.46 5.52
N SER A 93 14.71 -1.26 6.72
CA SER A 93 15.43 -1.47 7.96
C SER A 93 14.49 -2.12 8.94
N LYS A 94 14.92 -3.23 9.54
CA LYS A 94 14.10 -3.95 10.52
C LYS A 94 13.90 -3.18 11.82
N GLY A 95 14.61 -2.06 12.02
CA GLY A 95 14.64 -1.33 13.28
C GLY A 95 15.20 -2.18 14.42
N ARG A 96 15.64 -1.54 15.48
CA ARG A 96 15.88 -2.22 16.75
C ARG A 96 15.48 -1.25 17.83
N TYR A 97 14.45 -1.61 18.59
CA TYR A 97 14.05 -0.81 19.73
C TYR A 97 15.08 -1.06 20.83
N SER A 98 16.13 -0.24 20.87
CA SER A 98 17.09 -0.26 21.98
C SER A 98 16.40 0.35 23.20
N GLY A 99 15.61 -0.44 23.90
CA GLY A 99 15.04 -0.08 25.19
C GLY A 99 16.18 0.24 26.17
N SER A 100 16.34 1.52 26.49
CA SER A 100 17.12 1.97 27.64
C SER A 100 16.48 1.37 28.91
N GLY A 101 17.33 0.82 29.77
CA GLY A 101 16.97 -0.12 30.83
C GLY A 101 15.84 0.31 31.77
N TYR A 102 14.99 -0.66 32.09
CA TYR A 102 14.05 -0.59 33.20
C TYR A 102 14.83 -0.62 34.52
N TYR A 103 14.84 0.49 35.26
CA TYR A 103 15.07 0.42 36.70
C TYR A 103 13.82 -0.21 37.31
N ALA A 104 13.95 -1.47 37.74
CA ALA A 104 12.98 -2.09 38.62
C ALA A 104 12.98 -1.30 39.93
N ASN A 105 11.89 -0.58 40.22
CA ASN A 105 11.59 -0.20 41.59
C ASN A 105 10.23 -0.79 41.96
N SER A 106 10.27 -2.01 42.49
CA SER A 106 9.17 -2.56 43.27
C SER A 106 9.13 -1.79 44.60
N SER A 107 8.21 -0.83 44.70
CA SER A 107 7.85 -0.21 45.98
C SER A 107 6.34 -0.13 46.08
N TYR A 108 5.77 -1.10 46.80
CA TYR A 108 4.46 -0.96 47.43
C TYR A 108 4.63 -0.01 48.61
N THR A 109 4.10 1.21 48.51
CA THR A 109 4.06 2.17 49.62
C THR A 109 2.66 2.74 49.77
N ALA A 110 2.05 2.38 50.90
CA ALA A 110 0.81 2.94 51.41
C ALA A 110 0.99 4.42 51.80
N THR A 111 -0.09 5.18 51.68
CA THR A 111 -0.20 6.62 51.93
C THR A 111 0.21 7.03 53.35
N SER A 112 1.01 8.09 53.49
CA SER A 112 0.88 9.07 54.57
C SER A 112 1.52 10.41 54.21
N SER A 113 0.87 11.48 54.64
CA SER A 113 1.15 12.90 54.37
C SER A 113 2.37 13.44 55.12
N SER A 114 3.23 14.21 54.45
CA SER A 114 3.91 15.39 55.05
C SER A 114 4.55 16.28 53.98
N SER A 115 4.49 17.58 54.23
CA SER A 115 4.95 18.71 53.41
C SER A 115 6.46 18.96 53.51
N SER A 116 7.12 19.31 52.40
CA SER A 116 8.18 20.35 52.39
C SER A 116 8.69 20.72 50.99
N SER A 117 8.68 22.04 50.76
CA SER A 117 9.59 22.90 49.98
C SER A 117 10.12 22.47 48.61
N SER A 118 9.67 23.25 47.63
CA SER A 118 10.22 23.50 46.29
C SER A 118 11.71 23.84 46.26
N SER A 119 12.44 23.21 45.34
CA SER A 119 13.63 23.79 44.71
C SER A 119 13.52 23.63 43.20
N SER A 120 13.28 24.76 42.54
CA SER A 120 13.24 24.90 41.09
C SER A 120 14.66 24.83 40.54
N SER A 121 15.02 23.71 39.93
CA SER A 121 16.17 23.62 39.03
C SER A 121 15.64 23.58 37.60
N SER A 122 15.92 24.65 36.88
CA SER A 122 15.65 24.80 35.45
C SER A 122 16.52 23.83 34.67
N SER A 123 16.01 22.64 34.41
CA SER A 123 16.58 21.73 33.42
C SER A 123 16.04 22.13 32.04
N SER A 124 16.91 22.77 31.26
CA SER A 124 16.80 22.94 29.83
C SER A 124 16.25 21.66 29.19
N SER A 125 15.06 21.74 28.63
CA SER A 125 14.44 20.68 27.83
C SER A 125 15.19 20.56 26.51
N SER A 126 16.39 20.00 26.55
CA SER A 126 16.92 19.26 25.42
C SER A 126 16.01 18.05 25.28
N SER A 127 15.09 18.11 24.33
CA SER A 127 14.36 16.96 23.83
C SER A 127 15.39 15.96 23.29
N SER A 128 15.97 15.17 24.19
CA SER A 128 16.67 13.96 23.86
C SER A 128 15.60 13.03 23.32
N SER A 129 15.33 13.14 22.02
CA SER A 129 14.71 12.08 21.26
C SER A 129 15.58 10.87 21.53
N SER A 130 15.14 10.02 22.45
CA SER A 130 15.62 8.67 22.59
C SER A 130 15.79 8.14 21.17
N SER A 131 17.00 7.78 20.82
CA SER A 131 17.41 7.33 19.49
C SER A 131 16.73 6.00 19.19
N HIS A 132 15.42 6.04 18.97
CA HIS A 132 14.62 4.98 18.40
C HIS A 132 15.02 4.95 16.94
N HIS A 133 15.80 3.94 16.57
CA HIS A 133 16.00 3.63 15.16
C HIS A 133 14.66 3.15 14.60
N GLU A 134 13.90 4.09 14.05
CA GLU A 134 12.62 3.83 13.40
C GLU A 134 12.81 2.80 12.27
N ALA A 135 12.10 1.67 12.38
CA ALA A 135 12.12 0.65 11.35
C ALA A 135 11.51 1.21 10.06
N VAL A 136 12.24 1.09 8.95
CA VAL A 136 11.71 1.45 7.62
C VAL A 136 11.13 0.19 7.01
N GLN A 137 9.81 0.04 7.12
CA GLN A 137 9.12 -1.17 6.66
C GLN A 137 8.65 -1.10 5.20
N ILE A 138 8.53 0.10 4.64
CA ILE A 138 8.01 0.33 3.28
C ILE A 138 8.97 1.21 2.52
N SER A 139 9.26 0.85 1.27
CA SER A 139 10.04 1.66 0.32
C SER A 139 9.41 1.58 -1.08
N PRO A 140 9.30 2.69 -1.83
CA PRO A 140 9.68 4.06 -1.49
C PRO A 140 8.68 4.76 -0.53
N GLN A 141 9.13 5.78 0.20
CA GLN A 141 8.25 6.53 1.13
C GLN A 141 7.53 7.68 0.44
N LYS A 142 8.15 8.26 -0.60
CA LYS A 142 7.57 9.38 -1.34
C LYS A 142 7.92 9.27 -2.82
N VAL A 143 6.90 9.38 -3.66
CA VAL A 143 7.04 9.32 -5.12
C VAL A 143 6.29 10.48 -5.77
N SER A 144 6.76 10.90 -6.94
CA SER A 144 6.07 11.79 -7.86
C SER A 144 5.74 10.98 -9.12
N LEU A 145 4.46 10.97 -9.47
CA LEU A 145 3.93 10.29 -10.63
C LEU A 145 3.32 11.32 -11.55
N LYS A 146 3.73 11.32 -12.82
CA LYS A 146 3.04 12.02 -13.90
C LYS A 146 2.46 10.95 -14.81
N LEU A 147 1.13 10.83 -14.81
CA LEU A 147 0.45 9.77 -15.54
C LEU A 147 -0.23 10.32 -16.79
N ARG A 148 -0.14 9.56 -17.88
CA ARG A 148 -0.98 9.72 -19.04
C ARG A 148 -2.38 9.19 -18.71
N ILE A 149 -3.39 9.96 -19.09
CA ILE A 149 -4.79 9.59 -18.84
C ILE A 149 -5.09 8.25 -19.51
N ASN A 150 -5.81 7.38 -18.80
CA ASN A 150 -6.21 6.02 -19.22
C ASN A 150 -5.06 5.03 -19.48
N GLU A 151 -3.81 5.40 -19.18
CA GLU A 151 -2.67 4.48 -19.25
C GLU A 151 -2.31 3.99 -17.84
N ALA A 152 -2.32 2.68 -17.64
CA ALA A 152 -1.96 2.09 -16.36
C ALA A 152 -0.44 2.11 -16.14
N PHE A 153 0.00 2.65 -15.01
CA PHE A 153 1.40 2.60 -14.58
C PHE A 153 1.53 1.75 -13.31
N ARG A 154 2.45 0.78 -13.32
CA ARG A 154 2.69 -0.11 -12.18
C ARG A 154 3.89 0.38 -11.39
N ILE A 155 3.68 0.60 -10.09
CA ILE A 155 4.76 0.90 -9.14
C ILE A 155 5.09 -0.35 -8.33
N THR A 156 6.38 -0.54 -8.06
CA THR A 156 6.85 -1.57 -7.12
C THR A 156 7.03 -0.92 -5.76
N VAL A 157 6.45 -1.55 -4.74
CA VAL A 157 6.58 -1.16 -3.34
C VAL A 157 7.11 -2.36 -2.58
N ASP A 158 8.25 -2.17 -1.93
CA ASP A 158 8.90 -3.20 -1.15
C ASP A 158 8.46 -3.10 0.32
N TYR A 159 8.22 -4.25 0.93
CA TYR A 159 7.82 -4.37 2.33
C TYR A 159 8.78 -5.30 3.08
N ALA A 160 9.16 -4.92 4.29
CA ALA A 160 9.84 -5.77 5.25
C ALA A 160 9.24 -5.60 6.64
N GLN A 161 8.96 -6.73 7.30
CA GLN A 161 8.52 -6.72 8.69
C GLN A 161 9.66 -6.28 9.61
N ALA A 162 9.35 -5.37 10.53
CA ALA A 162 10.27 -4.93 11.57
C ALA A 162 10.50 -6.04 12.62
N GLU A 163 11.72 -6.11 13.14
CA GLU A 163 12.02 -6.89 14.34
C GLU A 163 11.78 -6.02 15.57
N ASP A 164 11.29 -6.62 16.66
CA ASP A 164 11.11 -5.92 17.93
C ASP A 164 10.19 -4.68 17.85
N TYR A 165 9.09 -4.81 17.08
CA TYR A 165 8.11 -3.72 16.90
C TYR A 165 7.23 -3.58 18.15
N PRO A 166 6.89 -2.36 18.61
CA PRO A 166 6.06 -2.16 19.80
C PRO A 166 4.67 -2.79 19.61
N VAL A 167 4.17 -3.43 20.67
CA VAL A 167 2.85 -4.06 20.68
C VAL A 167 2.03 -3.53 21.86
N ASP A 168 0.85 -3.03 21.54
CA ASP A 168 -0.16 -2.65 22.52
C ASP A 168 -1.30 -3.67 22.49
N LEU A 169 -1.51 -4.40 23.58
CA LEU A 169 -2.62 -5.34 23.74
C LEU A 169 -3.65 -4.74 24.70
N TYR A 170 -4.90 -4.60 24.25
CA TYR A 170 -6.00 -4.16 25.10
C TYR A 170 -6.95 -5.33 25.36
N TYR A 171 -7.06 -5.73 26.61
CA TYR A 171 -7.93 -6.83 27.03
C TYR A 171 -9.24 -6.27 27.58
N LEU A 172 -10.35 -6.55 26.90
CA LEU A 172 -11.69 -6.11 27.29
C LEU A 172 -12.50 -7.30 27.80
N MET A 173 -12.81 -7.30 29.09
CA MET A 173 -13.51 -8.40 29.77
C MET A 173 -14.98 -8.12 30.02
N ASP A 174 -15.81 -9.14 29.86
CA ASP A 174 -17.12 -9.16 30.50
C ASP A 174 -16.96 -9.50 31.99
N LEU A 175 -17.51 -8.66 32.88
CA LEU A 175 -17.56 -8.88 34.33
C LEU A 175 -18.98 -9.23 34.83
N SER A 176 -19.83 -9.74 33.96
CA SER A 176 -21.13 -10.31 34.30
C SER A 176 -21.03 -11.53 35.23
N LYS A 177 -22.15 -11.93 35.83
CA LYS A 177 -22.21 -13.02 36.82
C LYS A 177 -21.70 -14.36 36.28
N SER A 178 -21.81 -14.60 34.97
CA SER A 178 -21.32 -15.81 34.30
C SER A 178 -19.79 -15.89 34.20
N MET A 179 -19.08 -14.77 34.28
CA MET A 179 -17.61 -14.72 34.17
C MET A 179 -16.91 -14.73 35.53
N GLN A 180 -17.65 -15.02 36.60
CA GLN A 180 -17.18 -14.94 37.99
C GLN A 180 -15.98 -15.86 38.27
N ASP A 181 -15.96 -17.07 37.71
CA ASP A 181 -14.88 -18.05 37.91
C ASP A 181 -13.68 -17.82 36.97
N ASP A 182 -13.89 -17.13 35.85
CA ASP A 182 -12.83 -16.83 34.88
C ASP A 182 -12.02 -15.58 35.24
N LYS A 183 -12.55 -14.69 36.09
CA LYS A 183 -11.83 -13.51 36.59
C LYS A 183 -10.46 -13.86 37.20
N GLU A 184 -10.42 -14.89 38.04
CA GLU A 184 -9.19 -15.31 38.72
C GLU A 184 -8.20 -15.93 37.75
N LYS A 185 -8.69 -16.75 36.81
CA LYS A 185 -7.86 -17.35 35.74
C LYS A 185 -7.26 -16.27 34.85
N LEU A 186 -8.06 -15.28 34.44
CA LEU A 186 -7.64 -14.21 33.54
C LEU A 186 -6.64 -13.23 34.18
N SER A 187 -6.77 -13.00 35.49
CA SER A 187 -5.76 -12.27 36.27
C SER A 187 -4.39 -12.96 36.18
N SER A 188 -4.34 -14.26 36.46
CA SER A 188 -3.09 -15.03 36.39
C SER A 188 -2.52 -15.13 34.98
N LEU A 189 -3.40 -15.20 33.96
CA LEU A 189 -3.00 -15.29 32.56
C LEU A 189 -2.40 -13.97 32.06
N GLY A 190 -2.86 -12.83 32.56
CA GLY A 190 -2.31 -11.51 32.21
C GLY A 190 -0.81 -11.39 32.51
N ASP A 191 -0.38 -11.87 33.67
CA ASP A 191 1.04 -11.88 34.07
C ASP A 191 1.89 -12.80 33.19
N VAL A 192 1.36 -13.98 32.87
CA VAL A 192 2.04 -14.94 32.00
C VAL A 192 2.15 -14.38 30.58
N LEU A 193 1.08 -13.76 30.07
CA LEU A 193 1.05 -13.15 28.75
C LEU A 193 2.06 -12.00 28.67
N ALA A 194 2.09 -11.10 29.66
CA ALA A 194 3.05 -10.00 29.69
C ALA A 194 4.50 -10.49 29.65
N LYS A 195 4.85 -11.52 30.43
CA LYS A 195 6.18 -12.13 30.42
C LYS A 195 6.52 -12.77 29.08
N ARG A 196 5.57 -13.46 28.44
CA ARG A 196 5.78 -14.07 27.13
C ARG A 196 5.94 -13.01 26.04
N MET A 197 5.12 -11.97 26.06
CA MET A 197 5.19 -10.89 25.08
C MET A 197 6.46 -10.04 25.20
N GLN A 198 6.97 -9.83 26.42
CA GLN A 198 8.28 -9.19 26.66
C GLN A 198 9.46 -9.95 26.03
N SER A 199 9.33 -11.25 25.76
CA SER A 199 10.36 -12.02 25.04
C SER A 199 10.31 -11.85 23.52
N ILE A 200 9.20 -11.34 23.00
CA ILE A 200 8.95 -11.13 21.56
C ILE A 200 9.21 -9.66 21.17
N THR A 201 8.76 -8.73 22.02
CA THR A 201 8.97 -7.29 21.85
C THR A 201 9.41 -6.67 23.17
N SER A 202 10.42 -5.81 23.10
CA SER A 202 10.95 -5.03 24.20
C SER A 202 9.95 -3.95 24.64
N ASN A 203 9.07 -3.49 23.75
CA ASN A 203 8.06 -2.47 24.07
C ASN A 203 6.64 -3.04 23.98
N PHE A 204 6.27 -3.75 25.04
CA PHE A 204 4.92 -4.29 25.22
C PHE A 204 4.10 -3.44 26.20
N ARG A 205 2.88 -3.04 25.82
CA ARG A 205 1.91 -2.41 26.72
C ARG A 205 0.66 -3.27 26.82
N LEU A 206 0.16 -3.42 28.04
CA LEU A 206 -1.08 -4.13 28.34
C LEU A 206 -2.10 -3.16 28.95
N GLY A 207 -3.24 -3.02 28.30
CA GLY A 207 -4.40 -2.31 28.82
C GLY A 207 -5.50 -3.28 29.22
N PHE A 208 -6.30 -2.87 30.20
CA PHE A 208 -7.45 -3.63 30.68
C PHE A 208 -8.71 -2.75 30.67
N GLY A 209 -9.83 -3.33 30.24
CA GLY A 209 -11.15 -2.72 30.33
C GLY A 209 -12.20 -3.77 30.69
N SER A 210 -13.36 -3.32 31.17
CA SER A 210 -14.49 -4.21 31.43
C SER A 210 -15.83 -3.62 31.02
N PHE A 211 -16.77 -4.49 30.69
CA PHE A 211 -18.19 -4.18 30.51
C PHE A 211 -19.06 -5.18 31.29
N VAL A 212 -20.35 -4.85 31.48
CA VAL A 212 -21.35 -5.62 32.23
C VAL A 212 -22.61 -5.74 31.40
#